data_AF-A0A970NLK9-F1
#
_entry.id   AF-A0A970NLK9-F1
#
_cell.length_a   1.000
_cell.length_b   1.000
_cell.length_c   1.000
_cell.angle_alpha   90.00
_cell.angle_beta   90.00
_cell.angle_gamma   90.00
#
_symmetry.space_group_name_H-M   'P 1'
#
loop_
_entity.id
_entity.type
_entity.pdbx_description
1 polymer ?
#
loop_
_entity_poly.entity_id
_entity_poly.type
_entity_poly.pdbx_seq_one_letter_code
_entity_poly.pdbx_strand_id
1 'polypeptide(L)'
;MTMKPDLMMKLLLAAVGLLLGLNLVASTAGPALAARDEGPVGTYQISSYVVPPTDTRPNYIRGYFIVDTRTGEVDYEEKTVW
;
A
#
# COMPACT_ATOMS: atom_id res chain seq x y z
N MET A 1 2.11 33.67 40.43
CA MET A 1 2.43 32.45 41.21
C MET A 1 3.79 31.97 40.70
N THR A 2 4.88 32.23 41.44
CA THR A 2 6.25 31.97 40.97
C THR A 2 6.64 30.55 41.34
N MET A 3 6.95 29.74 40.34
CA MET A 3 7.30 28.33 40.52
C MET A 3 8.64 28.22 41.25
N LYS A 4 8.75 27.34 42.25
CA LYS A 4 10.00 27.11 42.98
C LYS A 4 11.09 26.63 42.00
N PRO A 5 12.32 27.18 42.05
CA PRO A 5 13.40 26.84 41.10
C PRO A 5 13.67 25.33 41.02
N ASP A 6 13.56 24.62 42.14
CA ASP A 6 13.72 23.16 42.21
C ASP A 6 12.66 22.39 41.40
N LEU A 7 11.45 22.91 41.34
CA LEU A 7 10.36 22.31 40.58
C LEU A 7 10.55 22.56 39.07
N MET A 8 11.04 23.75 38.73
CA MET A 8 11.34 24.13 37.35
C MET A 8 12.48 23.29 36.76
N MET A 9 13.54 23.05 37.54
CA MET A 9 14.65 22.19 37.15
C MET A 9 14.21 20.73 36.94
N LYS A 10 13.38 20.18 37.83
CA LYS A 10 12.84 18.82 37.70
C LYS A 10 11.98 18.64 36.46
N LEU A 11 11.15 19.63 36.13
CA LEU A 11 10.33 19.61 34.92
C LEU A 11 11.17 19.67 33.64
N LEU A 12 12.24 20.48 33.65
CA LEU A 12 13.19 20.56 32.54
C LEU A 12 13.89 19.23 32.30
N LEU A 13 14.38 18.58 33.35
CA LEU A 13 15.01 17.26 33.27
C LEU A 13 14.04 16.19 32.74
N ALA A 14 12.78 16.21 33.20
CA ALA A 14 11.76 15.28 32.71
C ALA A 14 11.44 15.51 31.23
N ALA A 15 11.34 16.77 30.78
CA ALA A 15 11.08 17.12 29.39
C ALA A 15 12.24 16.69 28.48
N VAL A 16 13.50 16.91 28.91
CA VAL A 16 14.69 16.47 28.17
C VAL A 16 14.74 14.94 28.09
N GLY A 17 14.46 14.25 29.20
CA GLY A 17 14.39 12.78 29.23
C GLY A 17 13.31 12.23 28.29
N LEU A 18 12.13 12.87 28.24
CA LEU A 18 11.05 12.51 27.34
C LEU A 18 11.46 12.68 25.86
N LEU A 19 12.09 13.81 25.52
CA LEU A 19 12.55 14.10 24.16
C LEU A 19 13.65 13.14 23.70
N LEU A 20 14.59 12.79 24.58
CA LEU A 20 15.63 11.79 24.28
C LEU A 20 15.03 10.40 24.11
N GLY A 21 14.09 10.00 24.96
CA GLY A 21 13.36 8.74 24.85
C GLY A 21 12.58 8.64 23.53
N LEU A 22 11.87 9.70 23.14
CA LEU A 22 11.14 9.78 21.87
C LEU A 22 12.06 9.65 20.65
N ASN A 23 13.22 10.31 20.66
CA ASN A 23 14.20 10.19 19.58
C ASN A 23 14.79 8.76 19.48
N LEU A 24 15.00 8.09 20.60
CA LEU A 24 15.50 6.72 20.63
C LEU A 24 14.45 5.71 20.13
N VAL A 25 13.18 5.93 20.45
CA VAL A 25 12.06 5.12 19.93
C VAL A 25 11.90 5.34 18.43
N ALA A 26 12.03 6.59 17.95
CA ALA A 26 11.95 6.90 16.52
C ALA A 26 13.12 6.33 15.70
N SER A 27 14.32 6.18 16.30
CA SER A 27 15.49 5.60 15.60
C SER A 27 15.51 4.06 15.61
N THR A 28 14.79 3.43 16.54
CA THR A 28 14.66 1.96 16.66
C THR A 28 13.38 1.42 16.02
N ALA A 29 12.36 2.24 15.88
CA ALA A 29 11.24 2.00 14.97
C ALA A 29 11.76 2.19 13.53
N GLY A 30 12.38 1.15 12.98
CA GLY A 30 12.55 1.04 11.54
C GLY A 30 11.21 1.25 10.82
N PRO A 31 11.19 1.53 9.51
CA PRO A 31 9.95 1.73 8.79
C PRO A 31 9.05 0.53 9.09
N ALA A 32 7.91 0.79 9.73
CA ALA A 32 6.84 -0.17 9.82
C ALA A 32 6.39 -0.38 8.37
N LEU A 33 7.07 -1.30 7.69
CA LEU A 33 6.59 -1.86 6.45
C LEU A 33 5.21 -2.37 6.83
N ALA A 34 4.19 -1.65 6.37
CA ALA A 34 2.87 -2.20 6.30
C ALA A 34 3.05 -3.47 5.48
N ALA A 35 3.17 -4.60 6.17
CA ALA A 35 3.06 -5.90 5.55
C ALA A 35 1.67 -5.87 4.96
N ARG A 36 1.59 -5.53 3.67
CA ARG A 36 0.41 -5.86 2.91
C ARG A 36 0.35 -7.38 3.02
N ASP A 37 -0.66 -7.86 3.73
CA ASP A 37 -1.14 -9.22 3.59
C ASP A 37 -1.67 -9.36 2.15
N GLU A 38 -0.74 -9.39 1.21
CA GLU A 38 -0.99 -9.93 -0.08
C GLU A 38 -0.95 -11.45 0.15
N GLY A 39 -2.13 -12.05 0.34
CA GLY A 39 -2.29 -13.50 0.20
C GLY A 39 -1.57 -13.99 -1.06
N PRO A 40 -1.16 -15.27 -1.13
CA PRO A 40 -0.12 -15.78 -2.04
C PRO A 40 0.01 -14.99 -3.35
N VAL A 41 0.93 -14.02 -3.33
CA VAL A 41 1.18 -13.13 -4.47
C VAL A 41 1.72 -13.95 -5.62
N GLY A 42 1.25 -13.63 -6.82
CA GLY A 42 2.04 -13.86 -8.02
C GLY A 42 2.08 -15.31 -8.49
N THR A 43 0.90 -15.90 -8.69
CA THR A 43 0.81 -16.95 -9.72
C THR A 43 0.05 -16.46 -10.94
N TYR A 44 -0.94 -15.58 -10.77
CA TYR A 44 -1.73 -15.07 -11.89
C TYR A 44 -1.95 -13.57 -11.76
N GLN A 45 -1.69 -12.82 -12.83
CA GLN A 45 -2.09 -11.42 -13.01
C GLN A 45 -3.32 -11.40 -13.92
N ILE A 46 -4.43 -10.89 -13.40
CA ILE A 46 -5.67 -10.74 -14.16
C ILE A 46 -5.83 -9.29 -14.58
N SER A 47 -6.20 -9.04 -15.82
CA SER A 47 -6.44 -7.70 -16.33
C SER A 47 -7.63 -7.70 -17.29
N SER A 48 -8.51 -6.72 -17.14
CA SER A 48 -9.73 -6.60 -17.93
C SER A 48 -9.62 -5.49 -18.96
N TYR A 49 -10.32 -5.65 -20.08
CA TYR A 49 -10.39 -4.63 -21.12
C TYR A 49 -11.81 -4.51 -21.68
N VAL A 50 -12.11 -3.32 -22.20
CA VAL A 50 -13.34 -3.01 -22.92
C VAL A 50 -12.96 -2.32 -24.21
N VAL A 51 -13.41 -2.88 -25.33
CA VAL A 51 -13.26 -2.27 -26.66
C VAL A 51 -14.61 -1.65 -27.04
N PRO A 52 -14.67 -0.33 -27.26
CA PRO A 52 -15.88 0.31 -27.74
C PRO A 52 -16.18 -0.09 -29.20
N PRO A 53 -17.43 0.07 -29.65
CA PRO A 53 -17.80 -0.17 -31.04
C PRO A 53 -16.98 0.68 -32.00
N THR A 54 -16.71 0.13 -33.18
CA THR A 54 -16.08 0.82 -34.31
C THR A 54 -16.85 0.52 -35.59
N ASP A 55 -16.56 1.25 -36.68
CA ASP A 55 -17.22 1.02 -37.98
C ASP A 55 -17.09 -0.41 -38.51
N THR A 56 -16.08 -1.16 -38.05
CA THR A 56 -15.84 -2.56 -38.44
C THR A 56 -16.29 -3.58 -37.38
N ARG A 57 -16.67 -3.12 -36.17
CA ARG A 57 -17.12 -3.95 -35.05
C ARG A 57 -18.24 -3.23 -34.29
N PRO A 58 -19.53 -3.52 -34.58
CA PRO A 58 -20.66 -2.73 -34.08
C PRO A 58 -20.99 -2.96 -32.60
N ASN A 59 -20.42 -3.98 -31.97
CA ASN A 59 -20.75 -4.38 -30.60
C ASN A 59 -19.62 -4.03 -29.64
N TYR A 60 -19.98 -3.80 -28.36
CA TYR A 60 -19.00 -3.74 -27.30
C TYR A 60 -18.36 -5.11 -27.10
N ILE A 61 -17.04 -5.09 -26.92
CA ILE A 61 -16.29 -6.29 -26.57
C ILE A 61 -15.75 -6.08 -25.17
N ARG A 62 -15.99 -7.05 -24.29
CA ARG A 62 -15.34 -7.09 -22.98
C ARG A 62 -14.59 -8.39 -22.86
N GLY A 63 -13.45 -8.35 -22.20
CA GLY A 63 -12.68 -9.55 -21.93
C GLY A 63 -11.76 -9.37 -20.75
N TYR A 64 -11.11 -10.46 -20.39
CA TYR A 64 -10.01 -10.45 -19.46
C TYR A 64 -8.91 -11.37 -19.95
N PHE A 65 -7.68 -11.05 -19.56
CA PHE A 65 -6.52 -11.91 -19.72
C PHE A 65 -6.02 -12.32 -18.35
N ILE A 66 -5.67 -13.59 -18.20
CA ILE A 66 -5.02 -14.18 -17.04
C ILE A 66 -3.59 -14.50 -17.48
N VAL A 67 -2.62 -13.86 -16.86
CA VAL A 67 -1.19 -14.11 -17.10
C VAL A 67 -0.65 -14.91 -15.94
N ASP A 68 -0.21 -16.14 -16.18
CA ASP A 68 0.58 -16.87 -15.19
C ASP A 68 1.94 -16.16 -15.03
N THR A 69 2.18 -15.56 -13.86
CA THR A 69 3.39 -14.78 -13.59
C THR A 69 4.63 -15.65 -13.36
N ARG A 70 4.48 -16.98 -13.30
CA ARG A 70 5.58 -17.95 -13.16
C ARG A 70 5.98 -18.55 -14.50
N THR A 71 5.02 -18.89 -15.35
CA THR A 71 5.27 -19.51 -16.67
C THR A 71 5.27 -18.48 -17.81
N GLY A 72 4.63 -17.32 -17.62
CA GLY A 72 4.36 -16.35 -18.67
C GLY A 72 3.23 -16.76 -19.60
N GLU A 73 2.53 -17.87 -19.31
CA GLU A 73 1.38 -18.32 -20.08
C GLU A 73 0.23 -17.33 -19.96
N VAL A 74 -0.41 -17.02 -21.09
CA VAL A 74 -1.52 -16.08 -21.15
C VAL A 74 -2.76 -16.83 -21.60
N ASP A 75 -3.75 -16.86 -20.74
CA ASP A 75 -5.10 -17.27 -21.07
C ASP A 75 -5.99 -16.03 -21.24
N TYR A 76 -7.01 -16.10 -22.08
CA TYR A 76 -7.93 -14.99 -22.30
C TYR A 76 -9.35 -15.48 -22.58
N GLU A 77 -10.32 -14.72 -22.05
CA GLU A 77 -11.72 -14.91 -22.38
C GLU A 77 -12.29 -13.59 -22.92
N GLU A 78 -12.94 -13.66 -24.07
CA GLU A 78 -13.61 -12.53 -24.71
C GLU A 78 -15.12 -12.82 -24.83
N LYS A 79 -15.93 -11.80 -24.55
CA LYS A 79 -17.38 -11.85 -24.69
C LYS A 79 -17.90 -10.64 -25.46
N THR A 80 -18.64 -10.90 -26.53
CA THR A 80 -19.43 -9.90 -27.24
C THR A 80 -20.64 -9.51 -26.38
N VAL A 81 -20.83 -8.21 -26.18
CA VAL A 81 -21.98 -7.64 -25.47
C VAL A 81 -22.86 -6.94 -26.49
N TRP A 82 -24.12 -7.38 -26.58
CA TRP A 82 -25.16 -6.84 -27.46
C TRP A 82 -25.88 -5.67 -26.81
#